data_AF-A0A381RF03-F1
#
_entry.id   AF-A0A381RF03-F1
#
_cell.length_a   1.000
_cell.length_b   1.000
_cell.length_c   1.000
_cell.angle_alpha   90.00
_cell.angle_beta   90.00
_cell.angle_gamma   90.00
#
_symmetry.space_group_name_H-M   'P 1'
#
loop_
_entity.id
_entity.type
_entity.pdbx_description
1 polymer ?
#
loop_
_entity_poly.entity_id
_entity_poly.type
_entity_poly.pdbx_seq_one_letter_code
_entity_poly.pdbx_strand_id
1 'polypeptide(L)'
;MQLVGIGFARSHWNSLVKRLQKQVSHQLNSTLFGESLSDSVAGIRSKESPDAAEGIVKLKPDWILFSSAAFETPETCIKLLQEVQNRSKKNVRHLMAIDKIYNDFASYLKLQPVFELVNKMQFKIYDPELLLTHHIRSFPRIRLGTDFKTMDYTDNSGTLVRQSPSEVPLNTLIPFKNIQKIETENTKLAPEVWLHDFLLKRGSVAHPEQVVGILREEKGCYLFPGIPFNSIQSLKFEKTKIEHVIRLDECTIKNPPFKRFIESMNQEHQTWLNKKKEYSKHASTPVHCLCKYSIINALLKKLLKEIGHTNVKIITEMSSSEQVLKDSGVWLKMNDFPKTKFQVNYIDWSKDLNQILEPLGHFIFLNDLQLEKKLDSSPLQQVEFEKIRDNLLNEVKDAETKIQQAESNQMLYTQERDVLKKIEPFSKRLLEALSTSLIWENAVENAEEIKIPSALLLCKDEYIAAELNLSLTEITRKLWINPFKYQNAEDLTQLNTKMILSYLKPGTIIITTAARTHLENICCQALQQGKKSETVFREQKQIIKQFKTNLGLLHNKKNQLAVRWLHLSLKQLLYRDRLLFQTLPDKTE
;
A
#
# COMPACT_ATOMS: atom_id res chain seq x y z
N MET A 1 -8.75 -13.61 -3.20
CA MET A 1 -10.16 -14.07 -3.34
C MET A 1 -10.73 -13.39 -4.57
N GLN A 2 -11.46 -14.11 -5.42
CA GLN A 2 -12.04 -13.59 -6.66
C GLN A 2 -13.48 -13.14 -6.42
N LEU A 3 -13.73 -11.84 -6.57
CA LEU A 3 -15.04 -11.21 -6.50
C LEU A 3 -15.54 -10.90 -7.91
N VAL A 4 -16.75 -11.36 -8.24
CA VAL A 4 -17.41 -11.00 -9.50
C VAL A 4 -18.60 -10.12 -9.19
N GLY A 5 -18.58 -8.90 -9.75
CA GLY A 5 -19.68 -7.94 -9.67
C GLY A 5 -20.63 -8.10 -10.85
N ILE A 6 -21.92 -8.01 -10.60
CA ILE A 6 -22.95 -8.04 -11.65
C ILE A 6 -23.87 -6.83 -11.48
N GLY A 7 -24.01 -6.04 -12.54
CA GLY A 7 -25.04 -5.00 -12.58
C GLY A 7 -24.76 -3.76 -11.74
N PHE A 8 -23.49 -3.48 -11.47
CA PHE A 8 -23.06 -2.24 -10.83
C PHE A 8 -22.59 -1.24 -11.88
N ALA A 9 -22.86 0.05 -11.66
CA ALA A 9 -22.08 1.10 -12.32
C ALA A 9 -20.60 0.93 -11.93
N ARG A 10 -19.67 1.15 -12.88
CA ARG A 10 -18.23 0.97 -12.65
C ARG A 10 -17.71 1.81 -11.47
N SER A 11 -18.21 3.03 -11.32
CA SER A 11 -17.91 3.91 -10.19
C SER A 11 -18.34 3.32 -8.84
N HIS A 12 -19.56 2.76 -8.76
CA HIS A 12 -20.08 2.10 -7.57
C HIS A 12 -19.34 0.80 -7.26
N TRP A 13 -19.03 -0.01 -8.27
CA TRP A 13 -18.24 -1.22 -8.11
C TRP A 13 -16.84 -0.90 -7.57
N ASN A 14 -16.14 0.05 -8.19
CA ASN A 14 -14.80 0.46 -7.76
C ASN A 14 -14.82 1.03 -6.34
N SER A 15 -15.84 1.82 -5.99
CA SER A 15 -16.03 2.34 -4.63
C SER A 15 -16.24 1.20 -3.62
N LEU A 16 -17.12 0.25 -3.94
CA LEU A 16 -17.40 -0.92 -3.10
C LEU A 16 -16.14 -1.77 -2.91
N VAL A 17 -15.46 -2.15 -4.00
CA VAL A 17 -14.21 -2.93 -3.94
C VAL A 17 -13.14 -2.20 -3.13
N LYS A 18 -12.97 -0.88 -3.33
CA LYS A 18 -12.02 -0.07 -2.53
C LYS A 18 -12.37 -0.08 -1.04
N ARG A 19 -13.66 -0.05 -0.69
CA ARG A 19 -14.12 -0.17 0.71
C ARG A 19 -13.86 -1.57 1.26
N LEU A 20 -14.18 -2.62 0.50
CA LEU A 20 -13.92 -4.01 0.91
C LEU A 20 -12.42 -4.25 1.14
N GLN A 21 -11.59 -3.78 0.21
CA GLN A 21 -10.14 -3.93 0.24
C GLN A 21 -9.50 -3.30 1.49
N LYS A 22 -10.11 -2.25 2.06
CA LYS A 22 -9.68 -1.64 3.32
C LYS A 22 -9.99 -2.49 4.56
N GLN A 23 -10.98 -3.38 4.49
CA GLN A 23 -11.51 -4.09 5.66
C GLN A 23 -11.16 -5.58 5.69
N VAL A 24 -10.85 -6.19 4.55
CA VAL A 24 -10.37 -7.57 4.50
C VAL A 24 -8.86 -7.65 4.69
N SER A 25 -8.39 -8.72 5.35
CA SER A 25 -6.98 -8.92 5.65
C SER A 25 -6.14 -9.44 4.47
N HIS A 26 -6.70 -9.46 3.25
CA HIS A 26 -6.13 -10.11 2.08
C HIS A 26 -6.52 -9.37 0.78
N GLN A 27 -5.78 -9.58 -0.31
CA GLN A 27 -6.09 -8.94 -1.59
C GLN A 27 -7.31 -9.59 -2.28
N LEU A 28 -8.16 -8.72 -2.80
CA LEU A 28 -9.33 -9.05 -3.58
C LEU A 28 -8.98 -8.84 -5.05
N ASN A 29 -9.14 -9.89 -5.84
CA ASN A 29 -9.19 -9.75 -7.28
C ASN A 29 -10.65 -9.52 -7.64
N SER A 30 -10.94 -8.45 -8.35
CA SER A 30 -12.32 -8.06 -8.66
C SER A 30 -12.52 -7.96 -10.16
N THR A 31 -13.66 -8.43 -10.64
CA THR A 31 -14.03 -8.32 -12.06
C THR A 31 -15.50 -7.95 -12.15
N LEU A 32 -15.83 -6.93 -12.93
CA LEU A 32 -17.21 -6.54 -13.20
C LEU A 32 -17.66 -7.24 -14.49
N PHE A 33 -18.74 -8.01 -14.42
CA PHE A 33 -19.29 -8.76 -15.53
C PHE A 33 -20.34 -7.93 -16.29
N GLY A 34 -20.22 -7.85 -17.63
CA GLY A 34 -21.20 -7.19 -18.51
C GLY A 34 -20.89 -5.75 -18.95
N GLU A 35 -19.63 -5.31 -19.00
CA GLU A 35 -19.30 -3.91 -19.37
C GLU A 35 -19.64 -3.54 -20.82
N SER A 36 -20.31 -2.38 -20.98
CA SER A 36 -20.08 -1.43 -22.08
C SER A 36 -19.45 -0.14 -21.50
N LEU A 37 -18.67 0.59 -22.29
CA LEU A 37 -17.83 1.76 -21.92
C LEU A 37 -18.57 3.02 -21.40
N SER A 38 -19.81 2.93 -20.90
CA SER A 38 -20.60 4.09 -20.46
C SER A 38 -20.86 4.10 -18.94
N ASP A 39 -20.86 5.30 -18.34
CA ASP A 39 -21.15 5.53 -16.90
C ASP A 39 -22.62 5.28 -16.51
N SER A 40 -23.48 4.94 -17.46
CA SER A 40 -24.86 4.51 -17.20
C SER A 40 -24.92 3.04 -16.82
N VAL A 41 -25.80 2.69 -15.87
CA VAL A 41 -26.13 1.31 -15.49
C VAL A 41 -26.54 0.54 -16.75
N ALA A 42 -25.61 -0.20 -17.34
CA ALA A 42 -25.94 -1.23 -18.31
C ALA A 42 -26.65 -2.33 -17.50
N GLY A 43 -27.97 -2.22 -17.36
CA GLY A 43 -28.78 -3.37 -16.96
C GLY A 43 -28.42 -4.53 -17.88
N ILE A 44 -28.49 -5.75 -17.38
CA ILE A 44 -28.45 -6.94 -18.25
C ILE A 44 -29.77 -6.92 -19.04
N ARG A 45 -29.87 -6.03 -20.03
CA ARG A 45 -30.97 -5.92 -20.98
C ARG A 45 -30.66 -6.81 -22.17
N SER A 46 -30.54 -8.12 -21.92
CA SER A 46 -30.72 -9.11 -22.98
C SER A 46 -30.79 -10.49 -22.36
N LYS A 47 -31.99 -11.07 -22.41
CA LYS A 47 -32.36 -12.50 -22.57
C LYS A 47 -31.47 -13.53 -21.86
N GLU A 48 -32.12 -14.40 -21.08
CA GLU A 48 -31.62 -15.72 -20.66
C GLU A 48 -30.67 -16.30 -21.72
N SER A 49 -29.36 -16.12 -21.56
CA SER A 49 -28.37 -16.69 -22.47
C SER A 49 -27.49 -17.65 -21.64
N PRO A 50 -27.41 -18.93 -22.04
CA PRO A 50 -26.45 -19.89 -21.49
C PRO A 50 -25.00 -19.36 -21.47
N ASP A 51 -24.68 -18.38 -22.33
CA ASP A 51 -23.36 -17.76 -22.45
C ASP A 51 -23.02 -16.87 -21.25
N ALA A 52 -24.01 -16.24 -20.60
CA ALA A 52 -23.75 -15.36 -19.45
C ALA A 52 -23.25 -16.17 -18.24
N ALA A 53 -23.89 -17.30 -17.95
CA ALA A 53 -23.45 -18.21 -16.89
C ALA A 53 -22.05 -18.77 -17.18
N GLU A 54 -21.77 -19.17 -18.42
CA GLU A 54 -20.45 -19.65 -18.82
C GLU A 54 -19.37 -18.57 -18.68
N GLY A 55 -19.67 -17.33 -19.09
CA GLY A 55 -18.79 -16.18 -18.92
C GLY A 55 -18.45 -15.92 -17.45
N ILE A 56 -19.43 -15.98 -16.55
CA ILE A 56 -19.22 -15.81 -15.11
C ILE A 56 -18.39 -16.98 -14.53
N VAL A 57 -18.68 -18.22 -14.93
CA VAL A 57 -17.95 -19.41 -14.46
C VAL A 57 -16.47 -19.37 -14.89
N LYS A 58 -16.17 -18.87 -16.10
CA LYS A 58 -14.79 -18.66 -16.57
C LYS A 58 -13.98 -17.73 -15.69
N LEU A 59 -14.63 -16.76 -15.02
CA LEU A 59 -13.98 -15.87 -14.05
C LEU A 59 -13.65 -16.55 -12.72
N LYS A 60 -14.10 -17.78 -12.48
CA LYS A 60 -13.85 -18.59 -11.28
C LYS A 60 -14.17 -17.85 -9.95
N PRO A 61 -15.39 -17.29 -9.80
CA PRO A 61 -15.77 -16.52 -8.62
C PRO A 61 -15.66 -17.34 -7.33
N ASP A 62 -15.17 -16.71 -6.26
CA ASP A 62 -15.40 -17.18 -4.89
C ASP A 62 -16.70 -16.55 -4.36
N TRP A 63 -16.94 -15.27 -4.69
CA TRP A 63 -18.17 -14.55 -4.39
C TRP A 63 -18.73 -13.86 -5.63
N ILE A 64 -20.06 -13.88 -5.75
CA ILE A 64 -20.82 -13.08 -6.70
C ILE A 64 -21.57 -12.01 -5.91
N LEU A 65 -21.24 -10.76 -6.21
CA LEU A 65 -21.98 -9.59 -5.72
C LEU A 65 -22.86 -9.12 -6.86
N PHE A 66 -24.13 -8.87 -6.59
CA PHE A 66 -25.05 -8.38 -7.61
C PHE A 66 -25.95 -7.27 -7.07
N SER A 67 -26.27 -6.31 -7.93
CA SER A 67 -27.30 -5.33 -7.65
C SER A 67 -28.68 -5.92 -7.95
N SER A 68 -29.63 -5.75 -7.03
CA SER A 68 -31.02 -6.15 -7.22
C SER A 68 -31.68 -5.49 -8.43
N ALA A 69 -31.28 -4.25 -8.74
CA ALA A 69 -31.85 -3.45 -9.82
C ALA A 69 -31.30 -3.82 -11.21
N ALA A 70 -30.34 -4.74 -11.29
CA ALA A 70 -29.64 -5.07 -12.52
C ALA A 70 -30.38 -6.01 -13.45
N PHE A 71 -31.40 -6.69 -12.94
CA PHE A 71 -32.13 -7.75 -13.62
C PHE A 71 -33.54 -7.27 -13.98
N GLU A 72 -34.01 -7.69 -15.16
CA GLU A 72 -35.36 -7.38 -15.64
C GLU A 72 -36.43 -7.95 -14.71
N THR A 73 -36.23 -9.19 -14.24
CA THR A 73 -37.06 -9.79 -13.20
C THR A 73 -36.21 -10.54 -12.17
N PRO A 74 -36.70 -10.66 -10.92
CA PRO A 74 -36.08 -11.49 -9.87
C PRO A 74 -35.89 -12.94 -10.29
N GLU A 75 -36.82 -13.53 -11.04
CA GLU A 75 -36.75 -14.90 -11.55
C GLU A 75 -35.50 -15.11 -12.41
N THR A 76 -35.22 -14.17 -13.33
CA THR A 76 -34.02 -14.23 -14.19
C THR A 76 -32.75 -14.19 -13.35
N CYS A 77 -32.71 -13.35 -12.31
CA CYS A 77 -31.59 -13.28 -11.38
C CYS A 77 -31.35 -14.64 -10.68
N ILE A 78 -32.40 -15.19 -10.07
CA ILE A 78 -32.29 -16.45 -9.32
C ILE A 78 -31.89 -17.60 -10.24
N LYS A 79 -32.46 -17.71 -11.45
CA LYS A 79 -32.08 -18.73 -12.44
C LYS A 79 -30.60 -18.61 -12.84
N LEU A 80 -30.09 -17.40 -13.08
CA LEU A 80 -28.68 -17.20 -13.42
C LEU A 80 -27.74 -17.65 -12.29
N LEU A 81 -28.05 -17.27 -11.05
CA LEU A 81 -27.25 -17.67 -9.89
C LEU A 81 -27.25 -19.20 -9.70
N GLN A 82 -28.40 -19.86 -9.91
CA GLN A 82 -28.48 -21.33 -9.89
C GLN A 82 -27.61 -21.96 -10.97
N GLU A 83 -27.66 -21.43 -12.20
CA GLU A 83 -26.89 -21.99 -13.30
C GLU A 83 -25.37 -21.85 -13.09
N VAL A 84 -24.94 -20.69 -12.58
CA VAL A 84 -23.52 -20.47 -12.22
C VAL A 84 -23.10 -21.42 -11.10
N GLN A 85 -23.94 -21.60 -10.08
CA GLN A 85 -23.66 -22.54 -8.99
C GLN A 85 -23.56 -23.99 -9.48
N ASN A 86 -24.44 -24.41 -10.40
CA ASN A 86 -24.46 -25.77 -10.95
C ASN A 86 -23.25 -26.06 -11.86
N ARG A 87 -22.80 -25.06 -12.64
CA ARG A 87 -21.66 -25.21 -13.57
C ARG A 87 -20.30 -24.96 -12.91
N SER A 88 -20.27 -24.30 -11.76
CA SER A 88 -19.02 -23.99 -11.06
C SER A 88 -18.47 -25.23 -10.34
N LYS A 89 -17.17 -25.49 -10.50
CA LYS A 89 -16.44 -26.50 -9.71
C LYS A 89 -16.23 -26.07 -8.24
N LYS A 90 -16.52 -24.80 -7.92
CA LYS A 90 -16.44 -24.24 -6.56
C LYS A 90 -17.84 -23.94 -6.04
N ASN A 91 -18.03 -24.05 -4.74
CA ASN A 91 -19.21 -23.51 -4.07
C ASN A 91 -19.15 -21.97 -4.09
N VAL A 92 -19.98 -21.33 -4.91
CA VAL A 92 -19.98 -19.88 -5.08
C VAL A 92 -20.96 -19.27 -4.08
N ARG A 93 -20.52 -18.21 -3.37
CA ARG A 93 -21.39 -17.49 -2.44
C ARG A 93 -21.96 -16.24 -3.10
N HIS A 94 -23.19 -15.90 -2.75
CA HIS A 94 -23.96 -14.81 -3.33
C HIS A 94 -24.20 -13.71 -2.30
N LEU A 95 -23.99 -12.48 -2.73
CA LEU A 95 -24.30 -11.30 -1.95
C LEU A 95 -25.18 -10.36 -2.78
N MET A 96 -26.31 -9.98 -2.19
CA MET A 96 -27.24 -9.02 -2.76
C MET A 96 -26.90 -7.63 -2.22
N ALA A 97 -26.59 -6.71 -3.12
CA ALA A 97 -26.38 -5.30 -2.80
C ALA A 97 -27.61 -4.51 -3.22
N ILE A 98 -28.19 -3.77 -2.26
CA ILE A 98 -29.38 -2.95 -2.47
C ILE A 98 -29.05 -1.47 -2.24
N ASP A 99 -29.81 -0.60 -2.89
CA ASP A 99 -29.74 0.85 -2.72
C ASP A 99 -30.94 1.33 -1.87
N LYS A 100 -32.15 0.88 -2.20
CA LYS A 100 -33.39 1.23 -1.49
C LYS A 100 -34.15 -0.02 -1.07
N ILE A 101 -34.22 -0.29 0.24
CA ILE A 101 -34.87 -1.48 0.83
C ILE A 101 -36.24 -1.76 0.19
N TYR A 102 -37.18 -0.80 0.24
CA TYR A 102 -38.55 -1.04 -0.19
C TYR A 102 -38.66 -1.34 -1.70
N ASN A 103 -37.95 -0.59 -2.54
CA ASN A 103 -38.03 -0.75 -3.99
C ASN A 103 -37.31 -2.02 -4.46
N ASP A 104 -36.14 -2.31 -3.87
CA ASP A 104 -35.28 -3.40 -4.29
C ASP A 104 -35.80 -4.77 -3.83
N PHE A 105 -36.55 -4.81 -2.73
CA PHE A 105 -37.16 -6.06 -2.25
C PHE A 105 -38.55 -6.32 -2.84
N ALA A 106 -39.33 -5.29 -3.16
CA ALA A 106 -40.74 -5.47 -3.54
C ALA A 106 -40.95 -6.51 -4.67
N SER A 107 -40.09 -6.52 -5.68
CA SER A 107 -40.14 -7.51 -6.76
C SER A 107 -39.72 -8.91 -6.27
N TYR A 108 -38.63 -9.02 -5.52
CA TYR A 108 -38.10 -10.29 -5.00
C TYR A 108 -39.04 -10.94 -3.98
N LEU A 109 -39.82 -10.17 -3.23
CA LEU A 109 -40.78 -10.69 -2.24
C LEU A 109 -41.93 -11.48 -2.87
N LYS A 110 -42.24 -11.23 -4.16
CA LYS A 110 -43.21 -12.03 -4.93
C LYS A 110 -42.79 -13.50 -5.08
N LEU A 111 -41.48 -13.78 -5.01
CA LEU A 111 -40.93 -15.13 -5.01
C LEU A 111 -41.05 -15.84 -3.66
N GLN A 112 -41.65 -15.20 -2.65
CA GLN A 112 -41.80 -15.70 -1.28
C GLN A 112 -40.48 -16.23 -0.67
N PRO A 113 -39.40 -15.45 -0.66
CA PRO A 113 -38.15 -15.88 -0.05
C PRO A 113 -38.29 -16.16 1.44
N VAL A 114 -37.52 -17.13 1.91
CA VAL A 114 -37.37 -17.39 3.34
C VAL A 114 -36.24 -16.51 3.87
N PHE A 115 -36.58 -15.58 4.76
CA PHE A 115 -35.64 -14.75 5.50
C PHE A 115 -35.16 -15.52 6.72
N GLU A 116 -33.86 -15.72 6.83
CA GLU A 116 -33.22 -16.24 8.04
C GLU A 116 -32.65 -15.05 8.82
N LEU A 117 -33.05 -14.90 10.08
CA LEU A 117 -32.55 -13.86 10.97
C LEU A 117 -31.34 -14.34 11.79
N VAL A 118 -30.59 -13.41 12.37
CA VAL A 118 -29.40 -13.71 13.22
C VAL A 118 -29.73 -14.61 14.41
N ASN A 119 -30.97 -14.58 14.90
CA ASN A 119 -31.45 -15.47 15.97
C ASN A 119 -31.97 -16.82 15.45
N LYS A 120 -31.71 -17.15 14.17
CA LYS A 120 -32.13 -18.37 13.45
C LYS A 120 -33.64 -18.51 13.19
N MET A 121 -34.44 -17.50 13.50
CA MET A 121 -35.85 -17.51 13.10
C MET A 121 -35.94 -17.41 11.58
N GLN A 122 -36.90 -18.15 11.00
CA GLN A 122 -37.12 -18.21 9.57
C GLN A 122 -38.55 -17.81 9.24
N PHE A 123 -38.71 -16.82 8.37
CA PHE A 123 -40.01 -16.29 7.99
C PHE A 123 -40.13 -16.15 6.48
N LYS A 124 -41.33 -16.39 5.96
CA LYS A 124 -41.68 -15.90 4.62
C LYS A 124 -42.16 -14.46 4.76
N ILE A 125 -41.50 -13.57 4.05
CA ILE A 125 -41.93 -12.17 3.93
C ILE A 125 -42.36 -11.98 2.49
N TYR A 126 -43.51 -11.35 2.32
CA TYR A 126 -44.07 -11.01 1.02
C TYR A 126 -44.38 -9.51 0.91
N ASP A 127 -44.41 -8.80 2.04
CA ASP A 127 -44.64 -7.37 2.09
C ASP A 127 -43.39 -6.61 2.52
N PRO A 128 -42.92 -5.61 1.74
CA PRO A 128 -41.72 -4.87 2.08
C PRO A 128 -41.90 -3.99 3.32
N GLU A 129 -43.13 -3.63 3.73
CA GLU A 129 -43.37 -2.85 4.96
C GLU A 129 -42.97 -3.62 6.23
N LEU A 130 -43.01 -4.96 6.20
CA LEU A 130 -42.51 -5.80 7.30
C LEU A 130 -40.99 -5.61 7.53
N LEU A 131 -40.26 -4.99 6.60
CA LEU A 131 -38.84 -4.68 6.75
C LEU A 131 -38.64 -3.25 7.29
N LEU A 132 -37.92 -3.16 8.40
CA LEU A 132 -37.60 -1.88 9.05
C LEU A 132 -36.22 -1.37 8.63
N THR A 133 -36.15 -0.09 8.31
CA THR A 133 -34.89 0.62 8.03
C THR A 133 -34.11 0.99 9.28
N HIS A 134 -34.76 0.96 10.45
CA HIS A 134 -34.17 1.32 11.74
C HIS A 134 -34.46 0.23 12.78
N HIS A 135 -33.64 0.21 13.84
CA HIS A 135 -33.83 -0.71 14.96
C HIS A 135 -34.83 -0.12 15.97
N ILE A 136 -35.88 -0.88 16.31
CA ILE A 136 -36.80 -0.51 17.39
C ILE A 136 -36.20 -0.97 18.72
N ARG A 137 -35.71 -0.02 19.53
CA ARG A 137 -34.96 -0.30 20.77
C ARG A 137 -35.77 -1.06 21.83
N SER A 138 -37.08 -0.87 21.85
CA SER A 138 -37.98 -1.52 22.79
C SER A 138 -39.34 -1.71 22.15
N PHE A 139 -39.72 -2.96 21.89
CA PHE A 139 -41.10 -3.33 21.61
C PHE A 139 -41.46 -4.50 22.53
N PRO A 140 -42.43 -4.35 23.44
CA PRO A 140 -42.81 -5.42 24.35
C PRO A 140 -43.35 -6.62 23.57
N ARG A 141 -43.05 -7.84 24.02
CA ARG A 141 -43.60 -9.06 23.43
C ARG A 141 -45.05 -9.24 23.86
N ILE A 142 -45.98 -8.64 23.12
CA ILE A 142 -47.40 -8.63 23.47
C ILE A 142 -48.11 -9.83 22.83
N ARG A 143 -48.53 -10.79 23.65
CA ARG A 143 -49.31 -11.97 23.22
C ARG A 143 -50.79 -11.60 23.02
N LEU A 144 -51.37 -12.03 21.90
CA LEU A 144 -52.77 -11.75 21.56
C LEU A 144 -53.79 -12.67 22.26
N GLY A 145 -53.35 -13.76 22.90
CA GLY A 145 -54.21 -14.60 23.75
C GLY A 145 -55.50 -15.07 23.07
N THR A 146 -56.62 -14.97 23.79
CA THR A 146 -58.00 -15.18 23.29
C THR A 146 -58.68 -13.86 22.90
N ASP A 147 -57.91 -12.75 22.76
CA ASP A 147 -58.47 -11.41 22.53
C ASP A 147 -59.11 -11.24 21.14
N PHE A 148 -58.94 -12.21 20.25
CA PHE A 148 -59.74 -12.35 19.04
C PHE A 148 -60.03 -13.83 18.74
N LYS A 149 -61.21 -14.10 18.18
CA LYS A 149 -61.70 -15.44 17.82
C LYS A 149 -61.26 -15.83 16.42
N THR A 150 -61.44 -14.92 15.46
CA THR A 150 -61.02 -15.09 14.06
C THR A 150 -60.54 -13.77 13.48
N MET A 151 -59.69 -13.85 12.48
CA MET A 151 -59.29 -12.71 11.65
C MET A 151 -59.46 -13.03 10.17
N ASP A 152 -59.95 -12.05 9.42
CA ASP A 152 -60.08 -12.10 7.98
C ASP A 152 -58.89 -11.34 7.38
N TYR A 153 -58.00 -12.03 6.68
CA TYR A 153 -56.82 -11.40 6.08
C TYR A 153 -56.49 -11.99 4.71
N THR A 154 -55.81 -11.21 3.88
CA THR A 154 -55.27 -11.68 2.62
C THR A 154 -53.95 -12.41 2.88
N ASP A 155 -53.93 -13.71 2.60
CA ASP A 155 -52.73 -14.55 2.77
C ASP A 155 -51.67 -14.27 1.69
N ASN A 156 -50.55 -14.97 1.80
CA ASN A 156 -49.39 -14.80 0.91
C ASN A 156 -49.69 -15.15 -0.57
N SER A 157 -50.80 -15.85 -0.85
CA SER A 157 -51.25 -16.20 -2.20
C SER A 157 -52.18 -15.15 -2.81
N GLY A 158 -52.55 -14.12 -2.03
CA GLY A 158 -53.56 -13.15 -2.43
C GLY A 158 -54.99 -13.61 -2.15
N THR A 159 -55.16 -14.73 -1.44
CA THR A 159 -56.48 -15.29 -1.13
C THR A 159 -56.99 -14.74 0.21
N LEU A 160 -58.27 -14.35 0.26
CA LEU A 160 -58.90 -13.96 1.51
C LEU A 160 -59.16 -15.22 2.36
N VAL A 161 -58.56 -15.28 3.54
CA VAL A 161 -58.71 -16.39 4.48
C VAL A 161 -59.28 -15.89 5.81
N ARG A 162 -60.15 -16.68 6.41
CA ARG A 162 -60.68 -16.50 7.76
C ARG A 162 -60.10 -17.60 8.64
N GLN A 163 -59.30 -17.22 9.63
CA GLN A 163 -58.62 -18.19 10.51
C GLN A 163 -58.69 -17.78 11.98
N SER A 164 -58.77 -18.78 12.86
CA SER A 164 -58.52 -18.61 14.29
C SER A 164 -57.01 -18.50 14.57
N PRO A 165 -56.56 -17.92 15.71
CA PRO A 165 -55.13 -17.81 16.04
C PRO A 165 -54.37 -19.15 15.98
N SER A 166 -55.04 -20.26 16.30
CA SER A 166 -54.47 -21.61 16.28
C SER A 166 -54.31 -22.18 14.87
N GLU A 167 -55.17 -21.78 13.93
CA GLU A 167 -55.16 -22.25 12.53
C GLU A 167 -54.08 -21.57 11.69
N VAL A 168 -53.57 -20.42 12.14
CA VAL A 168 -52.44 -19.74 11.49
C VAL A 168 -51.21 -20.65 11.54
N PRO A 169 -50.55 -20.93 10.40
CA PRO A 169 -49.35 -21.75 10.38
C PRO A 169 -48.21 -21.13 11.19
N LEU A 170 -47.38 -21.96 11.82
CA LEU A 170 -46.21 -21.50 12.58
C LEU A 170 -45.25 -20.69 11.71
N ASN A 171 -44.63 -19.67 12.30
CA ASN A 171 -43.70 -18.74 11.66
C ASN A 171 -44.32 -17.94 10.49
N THR A 172 -45.63 -17.73 10.52
CA THR A 172 -46.33 -16.84 9.59
C THR A 172 -46.31 -15.42 10.12
N LEU A 173 -45.87 -14.48 9.27
CA LEU A 173 -45.98 -13.05 9.48
C LEU A 173 -47.12 -12.50 8.65
N ILE A 174 -48.13 -11.95 9.30
CA ILE A 174 -49.28 -11.32 8.66
C ILE A 174 -49.10 -9.81 8.77
N PRO A 175 -48.88 -9.08 7.66
CA PRO A 175 -48.87 -7.62 7.64
C PRO A 175 -50.20 -7.09 8.17
N PHE A 176 -50.14 -6.07 9.02
CA PHE A 176 -51.34 -5.55 9.66
C PHE A 176 -52.34 -4.99 8.64
N LYS A 177 -51.86 -4.31 7.61
CA LYS A 177 -52.66 -3.79 6.49
C LYS A 177 -53.39 -4.85 5.66
N ASN A 178 -52.98 -6.12 5.75
CA ASN A 178 -53.63 -7.22 5.05
C ASN A 178 -54.82 -7.78 5.83
N ILE A 179 -54.96 -7.39 7.09
CA ILE A 179 -56.08 -7.77 7.94
C ILE A 179 -57.23 -6.83 7.59
N GLN A 180 -58.37 -7.39 7.20
CA GLN A 180 -59.56 -6.62 6.87
C GLN A 180 -60.51 -6.49 8.05
N LYS A 181 -60.63 -7.54 8.86
CA LYS A 181 -61.58 -7.61 9.98
C LYS A 181 -61.03 -8.49 11.10
N ILE A 182 -61.33 -8.09 12.34
CA ILE A 182 -61.03 -8.89 13.54
C ILE A 182 -62.35 -9.13 14.29
N GLU A 183 -62.65 -10.40 14.56
CA GLU A 183 -63.83 -10.82 15.28
C GLU A 183 -63.46 -11.17 16.72
N THR A 184 -63.98 -10.41 17.69
CA THR A 184 -63.83 -10.66 19.13
C THR A 184 -65.08 -11.36 19.68
N GLU A 185 -65.09 -11.73 20.97
CA GLU A 185 -66.24 -12.43 21.58
C GLU A 185 -67.57 -11.66 21.47
N ASN A 186 -67.51 -10.32 21.42
CA ASN A 186 -68.70 -9.46 21.51
C ASN A 186 -68.98 -8.65 20.24
N THR A 187 -67.99 -8.43 19.37
CA THR A 187 -68.11 -7.48 18.24
C THR A 187 -67.15 -7.80 17.09
N LYS A 188 -67.53 -7.41 15.86
CA LYS A 188 -66.60 -7.31 14.72
C LYS A 188 -66.06 -5.89 14.64
N LEU A 189 -64.75 -5.74 14.72
CA LEU A 189 -64.08 -4.44 14.74
C LEU A 189 -63.18 -4.27 13.51
N ALA A 190 -63.02 -3.01 13.10
CA ALA A 190 -61.94 -2.63 12.18
C ALA A 190 -60.59 -2.90 12.86
N PRO A 191 -59.56 -3.37 12.13
CA PRO A 191 -58.28 -3.74 12.71
C PRO A 191 -57.64 -2.62 13.54
N GLU A 192 -57.65 -1.39 13.04
CA GLU A 192 -57.02 -0.23 13.68
C GLU A 192 -57.71 0.11 15.00
N VAL A 193 -59.04 0.07 15.03
CA VAL A 193 -59.87 0.30 16.22
C VAL A 193 -59.59 -0.79 17.26
N TRP A 194 -59.56 -2.06 16.81
CA TRP A 194 -59.22 -3.18 17.70
C TRP A 194 -57.83 -3.03 18.31
N LEU A 195 -56.81 -2.70 17.50
CA LEU A 195 -55.44 -2.59 17.99
C LEU A 195 -55.28 -1.47 19.01
N HIS A 196 -55.91 -0.32 18.76
CA HIS A 196 -55.92 0.80 19.69
C HIS A 196 -56.58 0.42 21.03
N ASP A 197 -57.78 -0.16 20.99
CA ASP A 197 -58.49 -0.60 22.18
C ASP A 197 -57.75 -1.70 22.95
N PHE A 198 -57.12 -2.63 22.22
CA PHE A 198 -56.33 -3.73 22.78
C PHE A 198 -55.10 -3.21 23.55
N LEU A 199 -54.36 -2.26 22.96
CA LEU A 199 -53.19 -1.66 23.59
C LEU A 199 -53.56 -0.81 24.81
N LEU A 200 -54.65 -0.03 24.72
CA LEU A 200 -55.18 0.77 25.83
C LEU A 200 -55.59 -0.09 27.02
N LYS A 201 -56.37 -1.16 26.79
CA LYS A 201 -56.84 -2.06 27.87
C LYS A 201 -55.71 -2.69 28.67
N ARG A 202 -54.54 -2.90 28.03
CA ARG A 202 -53.39 -3.56 28.66
C ARG A 202 -52.38 -2.59 29.27
N GLY A 203 -52.61 -1.27 29.18
CA GLY A 203 -51.62 -0.28 29.62
C GLY A 203 -50.27 -0.43 28.92
N SER A 204 -50.29 -0.85 27.65
CA SER A 204 -49.06 -1.13 26.89
C SER A 204 -48.32 0.17 26.56
N VAL A 205 -46.99 0.15 26.65
CA VAL A 205 -46.10 1.25 26.24
C VAL A 205 -45.93 1.30 24.70
N ALA A 206 -46.43 0.29 23.97
CA ALA A 206 -46.35 0.26 22.51
C ALA A 206 -47.46 1.12 21.86
N HIS A 207 -47.10 1.92 20.87
CA HIS A 207 -48.05 2.69 20.07
C HIS A 207 -48.57 1.85 18.88
N PRO A 208 -49.84 2.02 18.45
CA PRO A 208 -50.40 1.30 17.30
C PRO A 208 -49.55 1.41 16.03
N GLU A 209 -48.97 2.57 15.77
CA GLU A 209 -48.09 2.84 14.60
C GLU A 209 -46.80 2.01 14.60
N GLN A 210 -46.38 1.47 15.75
CA GLN A 210 -45.20 0.60 15.85
C GLN A 210 -45.52 -0.86 15.49
N VAL A 211 -46.79 -1.21 15.28
CA VAL A 211 -47.23 -2.56 14.95
C VAL A 211 -47.38 -2.70 13.45
N VAL A 212 -46.49 -3.48 12.86
CA VAL A 212 -46.45 -3.68 11.41
C VAL A 212 -47.12 -5.00 11.02
N GLY A 213 -47.30 -5.92 11.96
CA GLY A 213 -48.02 -7.16 11.70
C GLY A 213 -48.28 -8.02 12.94
N ILE A 214 -48.74 -9.24 12.68
CA ILE A 214 -48.95 -10.30 13.66
C ILE A 214 -48.03 -11.46 13.32
N LEU A 215 -47.27 -11.94 14.31
CA LEU A 215 -46.41 -13.11 14.19
C LEU A 215 -47.04 -14.31 14.90
N ARG A 216 -47.14 -15.43 14.19
CA ARG A 216 -47.48 -16.72 14.79
C ARG A 216 -46.22 -17.47 15.22
N GLU A 217 -46.07 -17.71 16.51
CA GLU A 217 -45.03 -18.56 17.12
C GLU A 217 -45.68 -19.72 17.87
N GLU A 218 -44.95 -20.76 18.29
CA GLU A 218 -45.49 -21.95 18.98
C GLU A 218 -46.55 -21.64 20.07
N LYS A 219 -46.25 -20.67 20.94
CA LYS A 219 -47.10 -20.30 22.08
C LYS A 219 -48.30 -19.41 21.72
N GLY A 220 -48.44 -18.95 20.48
CA GLY A 220 -49.61 -18.20 20.01
C GLY A 220 -49.25 -17.06 19.05
N CYS A 221 -50.22 -16.17 18.81
CA CYS A 221 -50.00 -14.97 18.02
C CYS A 221 -49.51 -13.80 18.88
N TYR A 222 -48.60 -13.00 18.33
CA TYR A 222 -47.99 -11.85 18.98
C TYR A 222 -48.04 -10.63 18.07
N LEU A 223 -48.22 -9.45 18.65
CA LEU A 223 -47.98 -8.21 17.91
C LEU A 223 -46.51 -8.15 17.49
N PHE A 224 -46.28 -7.75 16.25
CA PHE A 224 -44.97 -7.78 15.65
C PHE A 224 -44.60 -6.41 15.06
N PRO A 225 -43.45 -5.84 15.46
CA PRO A 225 -43.09 -4.49 15.07
C PRO A 225 -42.39 -4.41 13.71
N GLY A 226 -42.14 -5.55 13.05
CA GLY A 226 -41.34 -5.64 11.83
C GLY A 226 -39.95 -6.23 12.07
N ILE A 227 -39.27 -6.56 10.98
CA ILE A 227 -37.94 -7.15 10.95
C ILE A 227 -36.91 -6.05 10.66
N PRO A 228 -36.01 -5.73 11.61
CA PRO A 228 -34.89 -4.86 11.32
C PRO A 228 -34.03 -5.43 10.20
N PHE A 229 -33.75 -4.63 9.16
CA PHE A 229 -32.85 -5.04 8.07
C PHE A 229 -31.52 -5.59 8.59
N ASN A 230 -30.99 -4.97 9.65
CA ASN A 230 -29.74 -5.38 10.30
C ASN A 230 -29.76 -6.78 10.92
N SER A 231 -30.95 -7.33 11.16
CA SER A 231 -31.18 -8.66 11.72
C SER A 231 -31.25 -9.75 10.66
N ILE A 232 -31.29 -9.41 9.37
CA ILE A 232 -31.28 -10.39 8.27
C ILE A 232 -29.90 -11.04 8.21
N GLN A 233 -29.86 -12.35 8.40
CA GLN A 233 -28.65 -13.15 8.23
C GLN A 233 -28.50 -13.61 6.79
N SER A 234 -29.54 -14.21 6.20
CA SER A 234 -29.51 -14.71 4.82
C SER A 234 -30.90 -14.76 4.20
N LEU A 235 -30.96 -14.89 2.88
CA LEU A 235 -32.20 -15.12 2.13
C LEU A 235 -32.12 -16.43 1.38
N LYS A 236 -33.23 -17.15 1.29
CA LYS A 236 -33.31 -18.39 0.53
C LYS A 236 -34.47 -18.34 -0.46
N PHE A 237 -34.14 -18.57 -1.73
CA PHE A 237 -35.06 -18.71 -2.86
C PHE A 237 -34.96 -20.15 -3.36
N GLU A 238 -35.90 -21.01 -2.98
CA GLU A 238 -35.88 -22.45 -3.30
C GLU A 238 -34.52 -23.13 -3.00
N LYS A 239 -33.68 -23.33 -4.02
CA LYS A 239 -32.35 -23.95 -3.95
C LYS A 239 -31.20 -22.92 -3.83
N THR A 240 -31.46 -21.64 -4.08
CA THR A 240 -30.46 -20.57 -4.06
C THR A 240 -30.44 -19.92 -2.69
N LYS A 241 -29.25 -19.88 -2.07
CA LYS A 241 -29.01 -19.09 -0.87
C LYS A 241 -28.26 -17.82 -1.24
N ILE A 242 -28.72 -16.69 -0.71
CA ILE A 242 -28.01 -15.43 -0.67
C ILE A 242 -27.46 -15.28 0.75
N GLU A 243 -26.15 -15.43 0.89
CA GLU A 243 -25.45 -15.47 2.16
C GLU A 243 -25.50 -14.15 2.90
N HIS A 244 -25.48 -13.03 2.17
CA HIS A 244 -25.54 -11.69 2.76
C HIS A 244 -26.37 -10.73 1.91
N VAL A 245 -27.04 -9.84 2.60
CA VAL A 245 -27.68 -8.66 2.01
C VAL A 245 -27.04 -7.43 2.63
N ILE A 246 -26.55 -6.52 1.79
CA ILE A 246 -25.93 -5.26 2.26
C ILE A 246 -26.55 -4.07 1.56
N ARG A 247 -26.54 -2.93 2.23
CA ARG A 247 -26.87 -1.64 1.64
C ARG A 247 -25.62 -0.92 1.15
N LEU A 248 -25.67 -0.38 -0.07
CA LEU A 248 -24.53 0.29 -0.70
C LEU A 248 -24.13 1.60 0.02
N ASP A 249 -25.10 2.33 0.57
CA ASP A 249 -24.89 3.55 1.34
C ASP A 249 -24.32 3.28 2.74
N GLU A 250 -24.50 2.08 3.30
CA GLU A 250 -24.09 1.73 4.67
C GLU A 250 -22.94 0.71 4.76
N CYS A 251 -22.05 0.66 3.76
CA CYS A 251 -20.88 -0.23 3.73
C CYS A 251 -19.77 0.18 4.73
N THR A 252 -20.00 -0.01 6.03
CA THR A 252 -19.05 0.28 7.11
C THR A 252 -19.04 -0.83 8.17
N ILE A 253 -17.92 -1.04 8.89
CA ILE A 253 -17.85 -2.06 9.97
C ILE A 253 -18.83 -1.76 11.12
N LYS A 254 -19.29 -0.51 11.26
CA LYS A 254 -20.33 -0.16 12.24
C LYS A 254 -21.71 -0.73 11.86
N ASN A 255 -21.94 -1.00 10.57
CA ASN A 255 -23.17 -1.62 10.08
C ASN A 255 -23.09 -3.16 10.26
N PRO A 256 -24.02 -3.78 11.02
CA PRO A 256 -23.94 -5.22 11.31
C PRO A 256 -23.98 -6.15 10.09
N PRO A 257 -24.89 -5.99 9.10
CA PRO A 257 -24.83 -6.73 7.84
C PRO A 257 -23.46 -6.70 7.14
N PHE A 258 -22.87 -5.51 6.98
CA PHE A 258 -21.57 -5.37 6.33
C PHE A 258 -20.45 -6.00 7.16
N LYS A 259 -20.46 -5.82 8.48
CA LYS A 259 -19.49 -6.46 9.39
C LYS A 259 -19.53 -7.99 9.28
N ARG A 260 -20.73 -8.59 9.29
CA ARG A 260 -20.90 -10.05 9.12
C ARG A 260 -20.36 -10.54 7.78
N PHE A 261 -20.57 -9.77 6.72
CA PHE A 261 -20.00 -10.09 5.41
C PHE A 261 -18.47 -10.09 5.42
N ILE A 262 -17.84 -9.05 5.99
CA ILE A 262 -16.38 -8.99 6.14
C ILE A 262 -15.86 -10.17 6.98
N GLU A 263 -16.52 -10.49 8.09
CA GLU A 263 -16.18 -11.64 8.94
C GLU A 263 -16.29 -12.95 8.17
N SER A 264 -17.33 -13.13 7.34
CA SER A 264 -17.51 -14.31 6.50
C SER A 264 -16.39 -14.47 5.46
N MET A 265 -16.01 -13.39 4.77
CA MET A 265 -14.88 -13.41 3.83
C MET A 265 -13.55 -13.72 4.52
N ASN A 266 -13.31 -13.14 5.70
CA ASN A 266 -12.08 -13.38 6.46
C ASN A 266 -12.05 -14.80 7.03
N GLN A 267 -13.17 -15.29 7.58
CA GLN A 267 -13.29 -16.68 8.06
C GLN A 267 -13.08 -17.66 6.91
N GLU A 268 -13.71 -17.43 5.76
CA GLU A 268 -13.49 -18.24 4.58
C GLU A 268 -12.00 -18.26 4.21
N HIS A 269 -11.36 -17.08 4.13
CA HIS A 269 -9.93 -16.99 3.87
C HIS A 269 -9.08 -17.74 4.92
N GLN A 270 -9.42 -17.65 6.21
CA GLN A 270 -8.71 -18.34 7.29
C GLN A 270 -8.93 -19.86 7.28
N THR A 271 -10.15 -20.34 7.10
CA THR A 271 -10.45 -21.77 6.90
C THR A 271 -9.69 -22.30 5.69
N TRP A 272 -9.57 -21.49 4.64
CA TRP A 272 -8.75 -21.81 3.47
C TRP A 272 -7.25 -21.84 3.75
N LEU A 273 -6.71 -20.95 4.59
CA LEU A 273 -5.31 -20.99 5.03
C LEU A 273 -5.04 -22.20 5.94
N ASN A 274 -6.03 -22.60 6.76
CA ASN A 274 -5.92 -23.68 7.73
C ASN A 274 -6.12 -25.08 7.14
N LYS A 275 -6.68 -25.21 5.93
CA LYS A 275 -6.65 -26.46 5.13
C LYS A 275 -5.24 -26.92 4.71
N LYS A 276 -4.17 -26.29 5.23
CA LYS A 276 -2.78 -26.75 5.18
C LYS A 276 -2.55 -28.19 5.67
N LYS A 277 -3.50 -28.85 6.34
CA LYS A 277 -3.33 -30.21 6.91
C LYS A 277 -3.89 -31.38 6.09
N GLU A 278 -4.67 -31.16 5.04
CA GLU A 278 -5.23 -32.27 4.23
C GLU A 278 -4.49 -32.55 2.90
N TYR A 279 -3.54 -31.70 2.51
CA TYR A 279 -2.88 -31.79 1.19
C TYR A 279 -1.55 -32.57 1.17
N SER A 280 -1.32 -33.48 2.12
CA SER A 280 -0.11 -34.33 2.13
C SER A 280 -0.11 -35.45 1.07
N LYS A 281 -1.14 -35.58 0.23
CA LYS A 281 -1.23 -36.63 -0.81
C LYS A 281 -0.79 -36.21 -2.23
N HIS A 282 -0.43 -34.94 -2.48
CA HIS A 282 0.01 -34.49 -3.81
C HIS A 282 1.52 -34.14 -3.90
N ALA A 283 2.33 -34.66 -2.97
CA ALA A 283 3.76 -34.35 -2.84
C ALA A 283 4.66 -34.79 -4.03
N SER A 284 4.10 -35.38 -5.09
CA SER A 284 4.88 -36.04 -6.15
C SER A 284 5.01 -35.25 -7.45
N THR A 285 4.11 -34.30 -7.74
CA THR A 285 4.07 -33.63 -9.06
C THR A 285 5.09 -32.47 -9.10
N PRO A 286 6.06 -32.49 -10.03
CA PRO A 286 7.00 -31.39 -10.18
C PRO A 286 6.30 -30.10 -10.66
N VAL A 287 6.62 -28.98 -10.02
CA VAL A 287 6.18 -27.64 -10.46
C VAL A 287 7.35 -26.96 -11.17
N HIS A 288 7.15 -26.58 -12.42
CA HIS A 288 8.16 -25.91 -13.24
C HIS A 288 7.84 -24.42 -13.33
N CYS A 289 8.70 -23.57 -12.76
CA CYS A 289 8.56 -22.11 -12.78
C CYS A 289 9.48 -21.51 -13.84
N LEU A 290 8.89 -20.83 -14.83
CA LEU A 290 9.59 -20.18 -15.94
C LEU A 290 9.64 -18.66 -15.69
N CYS A 291 10.69 -18.17 -15.02
CA CYS A 291 10.87 -16.75 -14.73
C CYS A 291 12.34 -16.33 -14.83
N LYS A 292 12.58 -15.18 -15.46
CA LYS A 292 13.94 -14.61 -15.65
C LYS A 292 14.53 -13.98 -14.39
N TYR A 293 13.69 -13.63 -13.41
CA TYR A 293 14.13 -12.91 -12.21
C TYR A 293 14.44 -13.87 -11.05
N SER A 294 15.70 -13.87 -10.60
CA SER A 294 16.21 -14.73 -9.52
C SER A 294 15.45 -14.58 -8.20
N ILE A 295 15.11 -13.35 -7.80
CA ILE A 295 14.38 -13.07 -6.56
C ILE A 295 12.96 -13.65 -6.59
N ILE A 296 12.27 -13.57 -7.73
CA ILE A 296 10.91 -14.11 -7.91
C ILE A 296 10.96 -15.63 -7.82
N ASN A 297 11.95 -16.25 -8.45
CA ASN A 297 12.20 -17.68 -8.35
C ASN A 297 12.45 -18.14 -6.91
N ALA A 298 13.27 -17.40 -6.16
CA ALA A 298 13.55 -17.69 -4.75
C ALA A 298 12.29 -17.57 -3.88
N LEU A 299 11.48 -16.52 -4.08
CA LEU A 299 10.22 -16.31 -3.38
C LEU A 299 9.20 -17.40 -3.71
N LEU A 300 9.02 -17.75 -4.99
CA LEU A 300 8.11 -18.82 -5.42
C LEU A 300 8.51 -20.16 -4.83
N LYS A 301 9.80 -20.52 -4.86
CA LYS A 301 10.29 -21.76 -4.26
C LYS A 301 9.98 -21.82 -2.76
N LYS A 302 10.09 -20.71 -2.04
CA LYS A 302 9.73 -20.62 -0.62
C LYS A 302 8.22 -20.79 -0.43
N LEU A 303 7.41 -20.04 -1.17
CA LEU A 303 5.95 -20.04 -1.05
C LEU A 303 5.32 -21.39 -1.45
N LEU A 304 5.83 -22.02 -2.52
CA LEU A 304 5.40 -23.36 -2.96
C LEU A 304 5.74 -24.43 -1.92
N LYS A 305 6.90 -24.34 -1.26
CA LYS A 305 7.23 -25.20 -0.11
C LYS A 305 6.28 -25.00 1.06
N GLU A 306 5.90 -23.75 1.37
CA GLU A 306 4.94 -23.44 2.46
C GLU A 306 3.55 -24.06 2.25
N ILE A 307 3.19 -24.38 1.01
CA ILE A 307 1.92 -25.05 0.66
C ILE A 307 2.07 -26.55 0.36
N GLY A 308 3.26 -27.13 0.58
CA GLY A 308 3.50 -28.58 0.51
C GLY A 308 4.16 -29.10 -0.78
N HIS A 309 4.47 -28.24 -1.75
CA HIS A 309 5.21 -28.65 -2.95
C HIS A 309 6.72 -28.64 -2.68
N THR A 310 7.32 -29.84 -2.61
CA THR A 310 8.76 -30.01 -2.34
C THR A 310 9.60 -30.07 -3.63
N ASN A 311 9.01 -30.54 -4.74
CA ASN A 311 9.67 -30.70 -6.04
C ASN A 311 9.40 -29.50 -6.97
N VAL A 312 10.09 -28.38 -6.71
CA VAL A 312 9.99 -27.16 -7.54
C VAL A 312 11.25 -27.00 -8.38
N LYS A 313 11.10 -27.00 -9.71
CA LYS A 313 12.16 -26.74 -10.68
C LYS A 313 12.03 -25.31 -11.21
N ILE A 314 13.13 -24.58 -11.17
CA ILE A 314 13.21 -23.20 -11.66
C ILE A 314 13.96 -23.23 -13.00
N ILE A 315 13.40 -22.57 -14.01
CA ILE A 315 13.99 -22.44 -15.33
C ILE A 315 14.12 -20.95 -15.64
N THR A 316 15.36 -20.47 -15.74
CA THR A 316 15.70 -19.06 -15.99
C THR A 316 15.90 -18.77 -17.48
N GLU A 317 16.41 -19.74 -18.22
CA GLU A 317 16.63 -19.70 -19.68
C GLU A 317 16.24 -21.07 -20.26
N MET A 318 15.57 -21.09 -21.42
CA MET A 318 15.20 -22.32 -22.12
C MET A 318 16.27 -22.65 -23.15
N SER A 319 16.83 -23.86 -23.10
CA SER A 319 17.76 -24.35 -24.13
C SER A 319 16.99 -24.90 -25.35
N SER A 320 17.59 -24.85 -26.55
CA SER A 320 16.98 -25.36 -27.79
C SER A 320 16.65 -26.85 -27.75
N SER A 321 17.24 -27.62 -26.83
CA SER A 321 16.99 -29.06 -26.59
C SER A 321 15.80 -29.34 -25.65
N GLU A 322 15.18 -28.34 -25.03
CA GLU A 322 14.02 -28.47 -24.13
C GLU A 322 12.67 -28.20 -24.83
N GLN A 323 12.65 -28.19 -26.17
CA GLN A 323 11.46 -27.91 -26.98
C GLN A 323 10.35 -28.99 -26.90
N VAL A 324 10.62 -30.13 -26.27
CA VAL A 324 9.62 -31.17 -25.95
C VAL A 324 9.53 -31.32 -24.43
N LEU A 325 8.72 -30.48 -23.81
CA LEU A 325 8.48 -30.54 -22.37
C LEU A 325 7.67 -31.79 -22.02
N LYS A 326 8.15 -32.60 -21.09
CA LYS A 326 7.45 -33.82 -20.64
C LYS A 326 6.16 -33.45 -19.89
N ASP A 327 5.07 -34.15 -20.18
CA ASP A 327 3.71 -33.98 -19.61
C ASP A 327 3.59 -34.20 -18.09
N SER A 328 4.67 -34.55 -17.39
CA SER A 328 4.57 -35.05 -16.01
C SER A 328 4.61 -33.97 -14.91
N GLY A 329 4.32 -32.70 -15.21
CA GLY A 329 4.40 -31.60 -14.23
C GLY A 329 3.50 -30.40 -14.50
N VAL A 330 3.30 -29.55 -13.47
CA VAL A 330 2.54 -28.29 -13.57
C VAL A 330 3.49 -27.18 -14.00
N TRP A 331 3.19 -26.52 -15.12
CA TRP A 331 4.00 -25.45 -15.69
C TRP A 331 3.45 -24.07 -15.33
N LEU A 332 4.31 -23.19 -14.80
CA LEU A 332 3.98 -21.82 -14.44
C LEU A 332 4.78 -20.86 -15.31
N LYS A 333 4.09 -20.20 -16.24
CA LYS A 333 4.68 -19.20 -17.14
C LYS A 333 4.56 -17.82 -16.51
N MET A 334 5.71 -17.20 -16.20
CA MET A 334 5.78 -15.88 -15.57
C MET A 334 6.25 -14.78 -16.52
N ASN A 335 6.94 -15.15 -17.60
CA ASN A 335 7.37 -14.21 -18.63
C ASN A 335 7.00 -14.76 -20.02
N ASP A 336 6.91 -13.86 -20.99
CA ASP A 336 6.80 -14.24 -22.40
C ASP A 336 8.14 -14.78 -22.92
N PHE A 337 8.22 -16.09 -23.05
CA PHE A 337 9.28 -16.75 -23.81
C PHE A 337 8.91 -16.71 -25.31
N PRO A 338 9.88 -16.47 -26.21
CA PRO A 338 9.60 -16.29 -27.63
C PRO A 338 8.98 -17.54 -28.24
N LYS A 339 7.71 -17.42 -28.69
CA LYS A 339 6.98 -18.25 -29.68
C LYS A 339 7.29 -19.77 -29.69
N THR A 340 7.44 -20.42 -28.53
CA THR A 340 7.33 -21.87 -28.47
C THR A 340 5.86 -22.25 -28.31
N LYS A 341 5.32 -23.03 -29.26
CA LYS A 341 4.02 -23.69 -29.10
C LYS A 341 4.14 -24.72 -27.97
N PHE A 342 3.89 -24.31 -26.73
CA PHE A 342 3.74 -25.24 -25.63
C PHE A 342 2.52 -26.12 -25.93
N GLN A 343 2.72 -27.41 -26.21
CA GLN A 343 1.63 -28.40 -26.34
C GLN A 343 1.08 -28.85 -24.98
N VAL A 344 1.68 -28.40 -23.87
CA VAL A 344 1.36 -28.81 -22.50
C VAL A 344 0.50 -27.74 -21.83
N ASN A 345 -0.46 -28.14 -20.98
CA ASN A 345 -1.25 -27.20 -20.16
C ASN A 345 -0.35 -26.43 -19.17
N TYR A 346 -0.36 -25.10 -19.24
CA TYR A 346 0.37 -24.21 -18.33
C TYR A 346 -0.55 -23.18 -17.67
N ILE A 347 -0.15 -22.74 -16.48
CA ILE A 347 -0.73 -21.59 -15.78
C ILE A 347 0.03 -20.35 -16.23
N ASP A 348 -0.63 -19.44 -16.95
CA ASP A 348 -0.03 -18.19 -17.40
C ASP A 348 -0.28 -17.06 -16.38
N TRP A 349 0.79 -16.59 -15.76
CA TRP A 349 0.82 -15.45 -14.84
C TRP A 349 1.59 -14.27 -15.44
N SER A 350 1.95 -14.29 -16.73
CA SER A 350 2.73 -13.21 -17.35
C SER A 350 2.09 -11.83 -17.17
N LYS A 351 0.78 -11.73 -17.44
CA LYS A 351 0.02 -10.49 -17.26
C LYS A 351 -0.05 -10.05 -15.80
N ASP A 352 -0.31 -10.98 -14.89
CA ASP A 352 -0.38 -10.70 -13.46
C ASP A 352 0.98 -10.26 -12.91
N LEU A 353 2.05 -10.91 -13.35
CA LEU A 353 3.40 -10.56 -12.96
C LEU A 353 3.74 -9.15 -13.46
N ASN A 354 3.40 -8.80 -14.70
CA ASN A 354 3.61 -7.45 -15.21
C ASN A 354 2.90 -6.40 -14.34
N GLN A 355 1.67 -6.67 -13.89
CA GLN A 355 0.96 -5.78 -12.96
C GLN A 355 1.63 -5.69 -11.58
N ILE A 356 2.20 -6.79 -11.07
CA ILE A 356 2.95 -6.79 -9.79
C ILE A 356 4.27 -6.02 -9.93
N LEU A 357 4.91 -6.09 -11.09
CA LEU A 357 6.20 -5.47 -11.36
C LEU A 357 6.08 -3.98 -11.73
N GLU A 358 4.96 -3.54 -12.27
CA GLU A 358 4.73 -2.15 -12.69
C GLU A 358 5.03 -1.13 -11.56
N PRO A 359 4.54 -1.30 -10.32
CA PRO A 359 4.86 -0.38 -9.22
C PRO A 359 6.33 -0.37 -8.81
N LEU A 360 7.11 -1.40 -9.18
CA LEU A 360 8.55 -1.50 -8.94
C LEU A 360 9.38 -0.85 -10.06
N GLY A 361 8.76 -0.48 -11.18
CA GLY A 361 9.43 0.21 -12.28
C GLY A 361 10.13 1.48 -11.80
N HIS A 362 11.41 1.63 -12.14
CA HIS A 362 12.28 2.73 -11.70
C HIS A 362 12.55 2.82 -10.18
N PHE A 363 11.97 1.94 -9.36
CA PHE A 363 12.21 1.92 -7.92
C PHE A 363 13.46 1.13 -7.56
N ILE A 364 13.63 -0.06 -8.15
CA ILE A 364 14.71 -1.00 -7.88
C ILE A 364 15.11 -1.78 -9.13
N PHE A 365 16.35 -2.29 -9.16
CA PHE A 365 16.78 -3.29 -10.13
C PHE A 365 16.50 -4.69 -9.58
N LEU A 366 15.55 -5.40 -10.19
CA LEU A 366 15.09 -6.71 -9.71
C LEU A 366 16.20 -7.77 -9.66
N ASN A 367 17.23 -7.64 -10.50
CA ASN A 367 18.36 -8.57 -10.54
C ASN A 367 19.31 -8.41 -9.35
N ASP A 368 19.31 -7.22 -8.72
CA ASP A 368 20.21 -6.91 -7.59
C ASP A 368 19.58 -7.28 -6.24
N LEU A 369 18.29 -7.66 -6.24
CA LEU A 369 17.58 -8.04 -5.02
C LEU A 369 18.05 -9.40 -4.50
N GLN A 370 18.38 -9.44 -3.21
CA GLN A 370 18.66 -10.66 -2.48
C GLN A 370 17.54 -11.00 -1.52
N LEU A 371 17.29 -12.29 -1.33
CA LEU A 371 16.27 -12.77 -0.40
C LEU A 371 16.78 -12.67 1.04
N GLU A 372 16.15 -11.84 1.86
CA GLU A 372 16.47 -11.76 3.28
C GLU A 372 16.05 -13.01 4.06
N LYS A 373 16.79 -13.33 5.13
CA LYS A 373 16.50 -14.50 5.99
C LYS A 373 15.13 -14.39 6.66
N LYS A 374 14.69 -13.19 7.01
CA LYS A 374 13.41 -12.92 7.67
C LYS A 374 12.56 -12.04 6.76
N LEU A 375 11.43 -12.57 6.31
CA LEU A 375 10.46 -11.84 5.51
C LEU A 375 9.41 -11.25 6.43
N ASP A 376 9.18 -9.95 6.31
CA ASP A 376 8.02 -9.31 6.90
C ASP A 376 6.77 -9.75 6.13
N SER A 377 5.87 -10.43 6.83
CA SER A 377 4.62 -10.97 6.28
C SER A 377 3.41 -10.12 6.63
N SER A 378 3.62 -8.94 7.23
CA SER A 378 2.52 -8.04 7.55
C SER A 378 1.84 -7.55 6.26
N PRO A 379 0.49 -7.45 6.25
CA PRO A 379 -0.24 -7.02 5.06
C PRO A 379 0.26 -5.67 4.55
N LEU A 380 0.30 -5.50 3.23
CA LEU A 380 0.69 -4.26 2.59
C LEU A 380 -0.22 -4.05 1.37
N GLN A 381 -0.99 -2.97 1.36
CA GLN A 381 -1.82 -2.63 0.21
C GLN A 381 -0.98 -1.92 -0.86
N GLN A 382 -1.39 -1.97 -2.13
CA GLN A 382 -0.69 -1.27 -3.23
C GLN A 382 -0.56 0.23 -2.96
N VAL A 383 -1.64 0.88 -2.51
CA VAL A 383 -1.64 2.33 -2.21
C VAL A 383 -0.68 2.66 -1.06
N GLU A 384 -0.58 1.77 -0.07
CA GLU A 384 0.36 1.93 1.04
C GLU A 384 1.80 1.73 0.58
N PHE A 385 2.03 0.72 -0.27
CA PHE A 385 3.33 0.48 -0.90
C PHE A 385 3.78 1.70 -1.71
N GLU A 386 2.93 2.22 -2.60
CA GLU A 386 3.24 3.38 -3.44
C GLU A 386 3.54 4.62 -2.60
N LYS A 387 2.77 4.87 -1.53
CA LYS A 387 3.03 5.98 -0.62
C LYS A 387 4.39 5.86 0.08
N ILE A 388 4.74 4.66 0.58
CA ILE A 388 6.05 4.44 1.23
C ILE A 388 7.17 4.54 0.18
N ARG A 389 6.96 4.00 -1.02
CA ARG A 389 7.89 4.06 -2.15
C ARG A 389 8.23 5.50 -2.49
N ASP A 390 7.22 6.35 -2.68
CA ASP A 390 7.41 7.74 -3.10
C ASP A 390 8.12 8.56 -2.01
N ASN A 391 7.79 8.32 -0.73
CA ASN A 391 8.51 8.90 0.40
C ASN A 391 10.00 8.49 0.40
N LEU A 392 10.29 7.20 0.23
CA LEU A 392 11.67 6.70 0.18
C LEU A 392 12.45 7.27 -1.02
N LEU A 393 11.80 7.44 -2.17
CA LEU A 393 12.44 8.06 -3.34
C LEU A 393 12.80 9.53 -3.07
N ASN A 394 11.92 10.28 -2.40
CA ASN A 394 12.20 11.65 -2.00
C ASN A 394 13.35 11.72 -0.98
N GLU A 395 13.36 10.83 0.02
CA GLU A 395 14.46 10.75 1.00
C GLU A 395 15.81 10.40 0.34
N VAL A 396 15.81 9.47 -0.62
CA VAL A 396 17.03 9.13 -1.38
C VAL A 396 17.53 10.32 -2.19
N LYS A 397 16.64 11.00 -2.91
CA LYS A 397 17.01 12.18 -3.71
C LYS A 397 17.55 13.32 -2.85
N ASP A 398 16.95 13.56 -1.69
CA ASP A 398 17.44 14.55 -0.73
C ASP A 398 18.84 14.17 -0.19
N ALA A 399 19.04 12.89 0.15
CA ALA A 399 20.34 12.39 0.60
C ALA A 399 21.43 12.49 -0.49
N GLU A 400 21.11 12.15 -1.74
CA GLU A 400 22.02 12.29 -2.89
C GLU A 400 22.41 13.76 -3.11
N THR A 401 21.43 14.67 -3.03
CA THR A 401 21.67 16.11 -3.17
C THR A 401 22.60 16.62 -2.07
N LYS A 402 22.37 16.20 -0.81
CA LYS A 402 23.24 16.55 0.33
C LYS A 402 24.65 15.99 0.18
N ILE A 403 24.80 14.78 -0.37
CA ILE A 403 26.12 14.21 -0.68
C ILE A 403 26.83 15.05 -1.75
N GLN A 404 26.16 15.38 -2.85
CA GLN A 404 26.74 16.20 -3.92
C GLN A 404 27.18 17.58 -3.41
N GLN A 405 26.34 18.26 -2.63
CA GLN A 405 26.69 19.52 -1.98
C GLN A 405 27.89 19.36 -1.04
N ALA A 406 27.90 18.30 -0.23
CA ALA A 406 28.99 18.04 0.71
C ALA A 406 30.32 17.72 -0.01
N GLU A 407 30.28 16.98 -1.12
CA GLU A 407 31.44 16.67 -1.97
C GLU A 407 31.96 17.92 -2.70
N SER A 408 31.06 18.80 -3.15
CA SER A 408 31.44 20.10 -3.71
C SER A 408 32.17 20.96 -2.67
N ASN A 409 31.63 21.07 -1.45
CA ASN A 409 32.29 21.77 -0.34
C ASN A 409 33.64 21.15 0.01
N GLN A 410 33.76 19.81 -0.01
CA GLN A 410 35.02 19.13 0.22
C GLN A 410 36.08 19.52 -0.82
N MET A 411 35.69 19.72 -2.09
CA MET A 411 36.60 20.17 -3.13
C MET A 411 37.16 21.56 -2.82
N LEU A 412 36.30 22.50 -2.40
CA LEU A 412 36.71 23.85 -1.98
C LEU A 412 37.69 23.79 -0.79
N TYR A 413 37.34 23.05 0.26
CA TYR A 413 38.23 22.90 1.43
C TYR A 413 39.53 22.16 1.08
N THR A 414 39.53 21.29 0.07
CA THR A 414 40.77 20.64 -0.41
C THR A 414 41.69 21.66 -1.06
N GLN A 415 41.15 22.54 -1.91
CA GLN A 415 41.91 23.60 -2.56
C GLN A 415 42.53 24.56 -1.54
N GLU A 416 41.72 25.06 -0.59
CA GLU A 416 42.18 25.94 0.48
C GLU A 416 43.29 25.28 1.31
N ARG A 417 43.07 24.02 1.75
CA ARG A 417 44.06 23.25 2.51
C ARG A 417 45.35 23.06 1.74
N ASP A 418 45.30 22.77 0.45
CA ASP A 418 46.49 22.50 -0.37
C ASP A 418 47.30 23.78 -0.62
N VAL A 419 46.64 24.93 -0.75
CA VAL A 419 47.29 26.25 -0.78
C VAL A 419 47.98 26.53 0.56
N LEU A 420 47.26 26.42 1.67
CA LEU A 420 47.80 26.69 3.00
C LEU A 420 48.94 25.74 3.40
N LYS A 421 48.87 24.45 3.02
CA LYS A 421 49.95 23.47 3.22
C LYS A 421 51.23 23.81 2.48
N LYS A 422 51.14 24.44 1.30
CA LYS A 422 52.32 24.93 0.56
C LYS A 422 52.96 26.13 1.24
N ILE A 423 52.13 26.98 1.86
CA ILE A 423 52.57 28.23 2.50
C ILE A 423 53.15 27.98 3.90
N GLU A 424 52.67 26.96 4.62
CA GLU A 424 53.06 26.68 6.02
C GLU A 424 54.58 26.55 6.24
N PRO A 425 55.35 25.76 5.47
CA PRO A 425 56.80 25.65 5.67
C PRO A 425 57.54 26.96 5.38
N PHE A 426 57.07 27.71 4.39
CA PHE A 426 57.64 29.01 4.04
C PHE A 426 57.37 30.05 5.14
N SER A 427 56.15 30.09 5.67
CA SER A 427 55.76 31.01 6.74
C SER A 427 56.59 30.78 8.01
N LYS A 428 56.84 29.51 8.37
CA LYS A 428 57.73 29.17 9.51
C LYS A 428 59.16 29.70 9.29
N ARG A 429 59.74 29.44 8.12
CA ARG A 429 61.08 29.93 7.77
C ARG A 429 61.16 31.45 7.71
N LEU A 430 60.14 32.10 7.18
CA LEU A 430 60.08 33.56 7.11
C LEU A 430 59.97 34.17 8.50
N LEU A 431 59.14 33.62 9.39
CA LEU A 431 59.07 34.06 10.80
C LEU A 431 60.40 33.89 11.53
N GLU A 432 61.08 32.76 11.34
CA GLU A 432 62.42 32.53 11.91
C GLU A 432 63.43 33.59 11.40
N ALA A 433 63.45 33.84 10.09
CA ALA A 433 64.36 34.84 9.52
C ALA A 433 64.03 36.27 9.98
N LEU A 434 62.74 36.64 10.06
CA LEU A 434 62.28 37.94 10.57
C LEU A 434 62.65 38.15 12.04
N SER A 435 62.69 37.10 12.86
CA SER A 435 63.09 37.21 14.27
C SER A 435 64.55 37.66 14.45
N THR A 436 65.39 37.44 13.42
CA THR A 436 66.83 37.78 13.39
C THR A 436 67.15 38.93 12.42
N SER A 437 66.13 39.64 11.92
CA SER A 437 66.32 40.72 10.95
C SER A 437 66.95 41.96 11.57
N LEU A 438 67.75 42.68 10.78
CA LEU A 438 68.27 44.00 11.10
C LEU A 438 67.19 45.06 10.87
N ILE A 439 67.06 45.98 11.83
CA ILE A 439 66.17 47.13 11.73
C ILE A 439 66.75 48.14 10.74
N TRP A 440 65.90 48.73 9.91
CA TRP A 440 66.31 49.62 8.81
C TRP A 440 67.19 50.78 9.27
N GLU A 441 66.80 51.45 10.37
CA GLU A 441 67.50 52.59 10.94
C GLU A 441 68.93 52.22 11.37
N ASN A 442 69.10 51.09 12.06
CA ASN A 442 70.42 50.61 12.47
C ASN A 442 71.32 50.24 11.27
N ALA A 443 70.71 49.76 10.18
CA ALA A 443 71.45 49.40 8.97
C ALA A 443 71.90 50.62 8.17
N VAL A 444 71.16 51.73 8.24
CA VAL A 444 71.58 53.02 7.66
C VAL A 444 72.78 53.58 8.43
N GLU A 445 72.73 53.56 9.76
CA GLU A 445 73.79 54.12 10.61
C GLU A 445 75.11 53.34 10.54
N ASN A 446 75.05 52.01 10.40
CA ASN A 446 76.23 51.13 10.45
C ASN A 446 76.51 50.41 9.12
N ALA A 447 76.16 51.04 8.00
CA ALA A 447 76.17 50.39 6.68
C ALA A 447 77.54 49.78 6.29
N GLU A 448 78.65 50.43 6.67
CA GLU A 448 80.03 49.99 6.39
C GLU A 448 80.45 48.76 7.21
N GLU A 449 79.78 48.48 8.34
CA GLU A 449 80.09 47.36 9.22
C GLU A 449 79.37 46.06 8.81
N ILE A 450 78.36 46.16 7.92
CA ILE A 450 77.52 45.02 7.52
C ILE A 450 78.20 44.21 6.41
N LYS A 451 78.92 43.16 6.81
CA LYS A 451 79.67 42.26 5.91
C LYS A 451 78.94 40.94 5.66
N ILE A 452 77.75 41.00 5.10
CA ILE A 452 76.98 39.82 4.68
C ILE A 452 77.04 39.61 3.16
N PRO A 453 77.07 38.35 2.67
CA PRO A 453 77.20 38.07 1.24
C PRO A 453 75.97 38.49 0.43
N SER A 454 74.79 38.55 1.06
CA SER A 454 73.54 38.91 0.41
C SER A 454 72.52 39.46 1.40
N ALA A 455 71.71 40.44 0.98
CA ALA A 455 70.68 41.06 1.81
C ALA A 455 69.30 41.11 1.12
N LEU A 456 68.23 40.88 1.89
CA LEU A 456 66.85 41.13 1.48
C LEU A 456 66.35 42.41 2.12
N LEU A 457 66.03 43.41 1.30
CA LEU A 457 65.53 44.71 1.71
C LEU A 457 64.00 44.71 1.68
N LEU A 458 63.36 44.89 2.84
CA LEU A 458 61.91 44.86 2.99
C LEU A 458 61.37 46.22 3.48
N CYS A 459 60.91 47.03 2.53
CA CYS A 459 60.31 48.34 2.80
C CYS A 459 59.27 48.71 1.73
N LYS A 460 58.42 49.69 2.04
CA LYS A 460 57.27 50.08 1.19
C LYS A 460 57.69 50.73 -0.12
N ASP A 461 58.68 51.61 -0.07
CA ASP A 461 59.05 52.51 -1.15
C ASP A 461 60.35 52.06 -1.83
N GLU A 462 60.32 52.02 -3.16
CA GLU A 462 61.48 51.69 -3.99
C GLU A 462 62.60 52.73 -3.83
N TYR A 463 62.25 54.00 -3.66
CA TYR A 463 63.22 55.08 -3.48
C TYR A 463 64.04 54.88 -2.19
N ILE A 464 63.35 54.58 -1.08
CA ILE A 464 63.98 54.32 0.22
C ILE A 464 64.89 53.08 0.13
N ALA A 465 64.45 52.05 -0.60
CA ALA A 465 65.27 50.86 -0.85
C ALA A 465 66.54 51.18 -1.66
N ALA A 466 66.42 52.02 -2.69
CA ALA A 466 67.52 52.41 -3.54
C ALA A 466 68.58 53.22 -2.78
N GLU A 467 68.16 54.10 -1.87
CA GLU A 467 69.05 54.88 -1.02
C GLU A 467 69.91 53.97 -0.12
N LEU A 468 69.28 53.05 0.63
CA LEU A 468 70.01 52.10 1.46
C LEU A 468 70.88 51.15 0.63
N ASN A 469 70.43 50.79 -0.57
CA ASN A 469 71.20 49.96 -1.49
C ASN A 469 72.54 50.61 -1.87
N LEU A 470 72.57 51.93 -2.06
CA LEU A 470 73.81 52.67 -2.34
C LEU A 470 74.76 52.69 -1.13
N SER A 471 74.23 52.81 0.09
CA SER A 471 75.03 52.83 1.33
C SER A 471 75.67 51.48 1.68
N LEU A 472 75.04 50.36 1.30
CA LEU A 472 75.52 49.00 1.62
C LEU A 472 76.58 48.50 0.61
N THR A 473 77.71 49.21 0.48
CA THR A 473 78.74 48.97 -0.54
C THR A 473 79.37 47.57 -0.48
N GLU A 474 79.51 46.99 0.71
CA GLU A 474 80.17 45.69 0.95
C GLU A 474 79.28 44.47 0.64
N ILE A 475 77.99 44.66 0.33
CA ILE A 475 77.04 43.57 0.06
C ILE A 475 76.89 43.34 -1.45
N THR A 476 77.29 42.16 -1.92
CA THR A 476 77.34 41.87 -3.37
C THR A 476 75.98 41.55 -4.02
N ARG A 477 75.01 41.02 -3.29
CA ARG A 477 73.68 40.65 -3.82
C ARG A 477 72.57 41.20 -2.95
N LYS A 478 71.73 42.06 -3.52
CA LYS A 478 70.62 42.70 -2.81
C LYS A 478 69.33 42.49 -3.58
N LEU A 479 68.26 42.19 -2.86
CA LEU A 479 66.93 42.05 -3.43
C LEU A 479 65.97 42.93 -2.64
N TRP A 480 65.21 43.78 -3.31
CA TRP A 480 64.14 44.55 -2.69
C TRP A 480 62.78 43.91 -2.96
N ILE A 481 61.94 43.84 -1.92
CA ILE A 481 60.55 43.42 -2.04
C ILE A 481 59.69 44.37 -1.21
N ASN A 482 58.60 44.87 -1.80
CA ASN A 482 57.57 45.58 -1.06
C ASN A 482 56.65 44.57 -0.31
N PRO A 483 56.70 44.55 1.03
CA PRO A 483 55.93 43.59 1.83
C PRO A 483 54.43 43.90 1.89
N PHE A 484 54.02 45.14 1.60
CA PHE A 484 52.62 45.56 1.61
C PHE A 484 51.86 45.18 0.34
N LYS A 485 52.55 44.58 -0.66
CA LYS A 485 51.89 43.95 -1.81
C LYS A 485 51.12 42.68 -1.44
N TYR A 486 51.44 42.07 -0.30
CA TYR A 486 50.78 40.88 0.23
C TYR A 486 49.81 41.33 1.32
N GLN A 487 48.53 41.05 1.18
CA GLN A 487 47.50 41.44 2.17
C GLN A 487 46.96 40.24 2.94
N ASN A 488 46.84 39.09 2.26
CA ASN A 488 46.30 37.86 2.82
C ASN A 488 47.35 36.76 2.90
N ALA A 489 47.09 35.73 3.70
CA ALA A 489 47.95 34.56 3.82
C ALA A 489 48.25 33.90 2.46
N GLU A 490 47.25 33.81 1.57
CA GLU A 490 47.36 33.21 0.24
C GLU A 490 48.33 33.98 -0.68
N ASP A 491 48.49 35.28 -0.48
CA ASP A 491 49.37 36.12 -1.29
C ASP A 491 50.84 35.73 -1.11
N LEU A 492 51.19 35.06 0.00
CA LEU A 492 52.53 34.49 0.21
C LEU A 492 52.90 33.44 -0.85
N THR A 493 51.95 32.88 -1.60
CA THR A 493 52.23 32.00 -2.75
C THR A 493 52.88 32.75 -3.92
N GLN A 494 52.66 34.06 -4.02
CA GLN A 494 53.22 34.90 -5.08
C GLN A 494 54.69 35.25 -4.83
N LEU A 495 55.16 35.12 -3.59
CA LEU A 495 56.58 35.24 -3.28
C LEU A 495 57.33 34.13 -4.02
N ASN A 496 58.27 34.51 -4.87
CA ASN A 496 59.14 33.55 -5.56
C ASN A 496 60.06 32.88 -4.53
N THR A 497 59.52 31.83 -3.90
CA THR A 497 60.17 31.09 -2.82
C THR A 497 61.55 30.59 -3.25
N LYS A 498 61.73 30.14 -4.50
CA LYS A 498 63.05 29.71 -5.01
C LYS A 498 64.07 30.86 -5.01
N MET A 499 63.66 32.06 -5.41
CA MET A 499 64.53 33.24 -5.45
C MET A 499 64.86 33.76 -4.05
N ILE A 500 63.89 33.71 -3.13
CA ILE A 500 63.99 34.35 -1.81
C ILE A 500 64.63 33.42 -0.78
N LEU A 501 64.53 32.09 -0.95
CA LEU A 501 65.07 31.09 -0.02
C LEU A 501 66.56 31.30 0.30
N SER A 502 67.38 31.74 -0.67
CA SER A 502 68.80 32.01 -0.44
C SER A 502 69.06 33.21 0.49
N TYR A 503 68.07 34.10 0.64
CA TYR A 503 68.14 35.31 1.45
C TYR A 503 67.44 35.19 2.81
N LEU A 504 66.82 34.04 3.13
CA LEU A 504 66.17 33.78 4.42
C LEU A 504 67.15 33.19 5.46
N LYS A 505 68.42 33.58 5.41
CA LYS A 505 69.41 33.20 6.43
C LYS A 505 69.31 34.14 7.64
N PRO A 506 69.73 33.70 8.83
CA PRO A 506 69.75 34.58 9.99
C PRO A 506 70.58 35.85 9.73
N GLY A 507 70.04 37.01 10.07
CA GLY A 507 70.72 38.31 9.91
C GLY A 507 70.82 38.85 8.48
N THR A 508 70.27 38.18 7.46
CA THR A 508 70.35 38.67 6.06
C THR A 508 69.16 39.52 5.62
N ILE A 509 68.18 39.73 6.49
CA ILE A 509 67.00 40.56 6.22
C ILE A 509 67.21 41.95 6.85
N ILE A 510 67.06 43.00 6.07
CA ILE A 510 66.99 44.39 6.55
C ILE A 510 65.57 44.91 6.30
N ILE A 511 64.88 45.33 7.35
CA ILE A 511 63.44 45.57 7.31
C ILE A 511 63.02 46.77 8.15
N THR A 512 62.04 47.53 7.66
CA THR A 512 61.38 48.58 8.45
C THR A 512 60.45 47.97 9.50
N THR A 513 60.31 48.60 10.66
CA THR A 513 59.45 48.09 11.75
C THR A 513 58.01 47.79 11.28
N ALA A 514 57.43 48.69 10.48
CA ALA A 514 56.07 48.51 9.95
C ALA A 514 55.96 47.29 9.02
N ALA A 515 56.95 47.07 8.14
CA ALA A 515 57.00 45.91 7.26
C ALA A 515 57.14 44.59 8.04
N ARG A 516 57.93 44.60 9.11
CA ARG A 516 58.14 43.44 9.97
C ARG A 516 56.84 43.01 10.63
N THR A 517 56.16 43.92 11.32
CA THR A 517 54.87 43.64 11.97
C THR A 517 53.83 43.15 10.96
N HIS A 518 53.78 43.74 9.76
CA HIS A 518 52.87 43.32 8.69
C HIS A 518 53.13 41.87 8.24
N LEU A 519 54.37 41.51 7.92
CA LEU A 519 54.72 40.16 7.49
C LEU A 519 54.58 39.12 8.61
N GLU A 520 54.95 39.47 9.85
CA GLU A 520 54.75 38.60 11.01
C GLU A 520 53.27 38.27 11.21
N ASN A 521 52.39 39.27 11.07
CA ASN A 521 50.94 39.09 11.14
C ASN A 521 50.43 38.15 10.04
N ILE A 522 50.82 38.37 8.77
CA ILE A 522 50.38 37.51 7.66
C ILE A 522 50.86 36.07 7.85
N CYS A 523 52.12 35.86 8.24
CA CYS A 523 52.64 34.53 8.51
C CYS A 523 51.91 33.84 9.66
N CYS A 524 51.64 34.54 10.77
CA CYS A 524 50.87 34.02 11.89
C CYS A 524 49.44 33.66 11.46
N GLN A 525 48.79 34.50 10.66
CA GLN A 525 47.47 34.22 10.09
C GLN A 525 47.49 32.97 9.21
N ALA A 526 48.49 32.81 8.33
CA ALA A 526 48.64 31.64 7.47
C ALA A 526 48.75 30.33 8.28
N LEU A 527 49.54 30.33 9.36
CA LEU A 527 49.68 29.16 10.24
C LEU A 527 48.38 28.83 11.00
N GLN A 528 47.64 29.85 11.46
CA GLN A 528 46.35 29.65 12.13
C GLN A 528 45.27 29.15 11.17
N GLN A 529 45.18 29.74 9.97
CA GLN A 529 44.26 29.31 8.92
C GLN A 529 44.60 27.88 8.46
N GLY A 530 45.88 27.54 8.31
CA GLY A 530 46.32 26.19 7.98
C GLY A 530 45.77 25.13 8.96
N LYS A 531 45.91 25.38 10.27
CA LYS A 531 45.35 24.49 11.31
C LYS A 531 43.82 24.40 11.24
N LYS A 532 43.13 25.53 11.06
CA LYS A 532 41.67 25.56 10.95
C LYS A 532 41.18 24.79 9.72
N SER A 533 41.81 24.99 8.56
CA SER A 533 41.41 24.30 7.31
C SER A 533 41.57 22.78 7.41
N GLU A 534 42.59 22.27 8.10
CA GLU A 534 42.78 20.83 8.31
C GLU A 534 41.68 20.23 9.19
N THR A 535 41.23 20.97 10.22
CA THR A 535 40.07 20.56 11.04
C THR A 535 38.78 20.54 10.22
N VAL A 536 38.47 21.63 9.50
CA VAL A 536 37.27 21.73 8.66
C VAL A 536 37.26 20.65 7.57
N PHE A 537 38.39 20.39 6.93
CA PHE A 537 38.54 19.32 5.93
C PHE A 537 38.21 17.94 6.52
N ARG A 538 38.62 17.65 7.75
CA ARG A 538 38.35 16.37 8.43
C ARG A 538 36.89 16.23 8.83
N GLU A 539 36.30 17.29 9.38
CA GLU A 539 34.88 17.33 9.75
C GLU A 539 33.99 17.12 8.51
N GLN A 540 34.27 17.83 7.41
CA GLN A 540 33.53 17.67 6.17
C GLN A 540 33.62 16.25 5.60
N LYS A 541 34.80 15.62 5.69
CA LYS A 541 35.00 14.21 5.28
C LYS A 541 34.17 13.25 6.14
N GLN A 542 34.00 13.53 7.44
CA GLN A 542 33.14 12.74 8.33
C GLN A 542 31.65 12.92 7.97
N ILE A 543 31.21 14.14 7.67
CA ILE A 543 29.84 14.43 7.22
C ILE A 543 29.50 13.65 5.96
N ILE A 544 30.38 13.65 4.94
CA ILE A 544 30.19 12.86 3.71
C ILE A 544 30.06 11.37 4.03
N LYS A 545 30.91 10.84 4.93
CA LYS A 545 30.85 9.44 5.34
C LYS A 545 29.50 9.10 5.97
N GLN A 546 29.00 9.95 6.87
CA GLN A 546 27.69 9.77 7.51
C GLN A 546 26.55 9.78 6.48
N PHE A 547 26.55 10.74 5.55
CA PHE A 547 25.54 10.80 4.50
C PHE A 547 25.58 9.56 3.60
N LYS A 548 26.77 9.07 3.21
CA LYS A 548 26.91 7.82 2.44
C LYS A 548 26.41 6.59 3.20
N THR A 549 26.65 6.52 4.51
CA THR A 549 26.09 5.45 5.36
C THR A 549 24.56 5.51 5.41
N ASN A 550 23.98 6.71 5.60
CA ASN A 550 22.54 6.90 5.61
C ASN A 550 21.89 6.53 4.27
N LEU A 551 22.52 6.93 3.15
CA LEU A 551 22.06 6.55 1.81
C LEU A 551 22.05 5.02 1.65
N GLY A 552 23.08 4.31 2.13
CA GLY A 552 23.11 2.85 2.16
C GLY A 552 21.95 2.22 2.95
N LEU A 553 21.60 2.80 4.10
CA LEU A 553 20.43 2.36 4.89
C LEU A 553 19.10 2.58 4.13
N LEU A 554 18.97 3.69 3.41
CA LEU A 554 17.79 3.97 2.58
C LEU A 554 17.66 2.97 1.43
N HIS A 555 18.77 2.63 0.75
CA HIS A 555 18.76 1.59 -0.28
C HIS A 555 18.36 0.22 0.29
N ASN A 556 18.83 -0.15 1.48
CA ASN A 556 18.39 -1.38 2.14
C ASN A 556 16.88 -1.38 2.42
N LYS A 557 16.33 -0.26 2.92
CA LYS A 557 14.88 -0.11 3.12
C LYS A 557 14.10 -0.24 1.81
N LYS A 558 14.60 0.32 0.70
CA LYS A 558 13.99 0.15 -0.63
C LYS A 558 13.93 -1.32 -1.03
N ASN A 559 15.04 -2.05 -0.87
CA ASN A 559 15.13 -3.47 -1.19
C ASN A 559 14.15 -4.30 -0.33
N GLN A 560 14.09 -4.03 0.98
CA GLN A 560 13.16 -4.69 1.91
C GLN A 560 11.71 -4.49 1.51
N LEU A 561 11.32 -3.25 1.20
CA LEU A 561 9.96 -2.93 0.79
C LEU A 561 9.58 -3.65 -0.51
N ALA A 562 10.48 -3.68 -1.49
CA ALA A 562 10.25 -4.36 -2.76
C ALA A 562 10.13 -5.87 -2.59
N VAL A 563 10.99 -6.50 -1.78
CA VAL A 563 10.91 -7.94 -1.48
C VAL A 563 9.61 -8.27 -0.75
N ARG A 564 9.16 -7.42 0.18
CA ARG A 564 7.86 -7.57 0.88
C ARG A 564 6.70 -7.47 -0.10
N TRP A 565 6.69 -6.48 -0.99
CA TRP A 565 5.68 -6.33 -2.04
C TRP A 565 5.59 -7.57 -2.94
N LEU A 566 6.74 -8.04 -3.45
CA LEU A 566 6.81 -9.24 -4.27
C LEU A 566 6.32 -10.49 -3.52
N HIS A 567 6.75 -10.68 -2.28
CA HIS A 567 6.33 -11.82 -1.45
C HIS A 567 4.81 -11.86 -1.32
N LEU A 568 4.19 -10.76 -0.89
CA LEU A 568 2.77 -10.69 -0.62
C LEU A 568 1.94 -10.89 -1.89
N SER A 569 2.36 -10.25 -2.98
CA SER A 569 1.68 -10.34 -4.28
C SER A 569 1.76 -11.76 -4.87
N LEU A 570 2.94 -12.38 -4.88
CA LEU A 570 3.12 -13.75 -5.37
C LEU A 570 2.35 -14.76 -4.52
N LYS A 571 2.32 -14.57 -3.20
CA LYS A 571 1.55 -15.42 -2.28
C LYS A 571 0.06 -15.39 -2.59
N GLN A 572 -0.46 -14.25 -3.03
CA GLN A 572 -1.87 -14.13 -3.41
C GLN A 572 -2.16 -14.73 -4.79
N LEU A 573 -1.26 -14.61 -5.77
CA LEU A 573 -1.40 -15.32 -7.04
C LEU A 573 -1.42 -16.84 -6.83
N LEU A 574 -0.47 -17.34 -6.04
CA LEU A 574 -0.47 -18.74 -5.61
C LEU A 574 -1.79 -19.13 -4.94
N TYR A 575 -2.35 -18.25 -4.11
CA TYR A 575 -3.65 -18.49 -3.49
C TYR A 575 -4.81 -18.54 -4.50
N ARG A 576 -4.87 -17.60 -5.46
CA ARG A 576 -5.91 -17.52 -6.50
C ARG A 576 -5.99 -18.82 -7.30
N ASP A 577 -4.82 -19.30 -7.72
CA ASP A 577 -4.71 -20.39 -8.69
C ASP A 577 -4.29 -21.73 -8.08
N ARG A 578 -4.26 -21.85 -6.74
CA ARG A 578 -3.86 -23.08 -6.03
C ARG A 578 -4.54 -24.37 -6.51
N LEU A 579 -5.79 -24.29 -6.98
CA LEU A 579 -6.54 -25.45 -7.47
C LEU A 579 -6.00 -25.97 -8.81
N LEU A 580 -5.36 -25.11 -9.59
CA LEU A 580 -4.69 -25.49 -10.84
C LEU A 580 -3.44 -26.34 -10.57
N PHE A 581 -2.91 -26.30 -9.35
CA PHE A 581 -1.82 -27.18 -8.91
C PHE A 581 -2.33 -28.53 -8.35
N GLN A 582 -3.65 -28.74 -8.27
CA GLN A 582 -4.29 -29.96 -7.75
C GLN A 582 -4.83 -30.87 -8.85
N THR A 583 -5.23 -30.34 -10.00
CA THR A 583 -5.70 -31.12 -11.15
C THR A 583 -4.54 -31.44 -12.08
N LEU A 584 -4.19 -32.72 -12.21
CA LEU A 584 -3.50 -33.20 -13.43
C LEU A 584 -4.38 -32.84 -14.65
N PRO A 585 -3.79 -32.47 -15.80
CA PRO A 585 -4.52 -32.60 -17.05
C PRO A 585 -5.00 -34.04 -17.14
N ASP A 586 -6.31 -34.25 -17.24
CA ASP A 586 -6.81 -35.55 -17.66
C ASP A 586 -6.12 -35.89 -18.98
N LYS A 587 -5.59 -37.12 -19.05
CA LYS A 587 -5.19 -37.71 -20.31
C LYS A 587 -6.42 -37.64 -21.21
N THR A 588 -6.39 -36.79 -22.21
CA THR A 588 -7.23 -36.97 -23.38
C THR A 588 -6.79 -38.27 -24.03
N GLU A 589 -7.62 -39.31 -23.91
CA GLU A 589 -7.64 -40.44 -24.86
C GLU A 589 -8.03 -39.93 -26.25
#